data_AF-A0A918TF04-F1
#
_entry.id   AF-A0A918TF04-F1
#
_cell.length_a   1.000
_cell.length_b   1.000
_cell.length_c   1.000
_cell.angle_alpha   90.00
_cell.angle_beta   90.00
_cell.angle_gamma   90.00
#
_symmetry.space_group_name_H-M   'P 1'
#
loop_
_entity.id
_entity.type
_entity.pdbx_description
1 polymer ?
#
loop_
_entity_poly.entity_id
_entity_poly.type
_entity_poly.pdbx_seq_one_letter_code
_entity_poly.pdbx_strand_id
1 'polypeptide(L)'
;MKNTLLFLLVLLPLVEVGAEPQKAIPTWSALATRPKPTGMDFEKQFRNRYKYLVSKEFCTRVPRQSILHLPDQYREMVADAPQGRQVSWIEFLSANRSWLRHSEVTWSQVLAKQPLAKELRENFEKHGCLVIATYQGGPVTVLPFLDKSVDSKVMEVASE
;
A
#
# COMPACT_ATOMS: atom_id res chain seq x y z
N MET A 1 4.12 -73.54 53.39
CA MET A 1 5.32 -73.58 52.54
C MET A 1 5.16 -72.54 51.43
N LYS A 2 6.21 -71.73 51.24
CA LYS A 2 6.58 -70.97 50.02
C LYS A 2 5.76 -69.72 49.65
N ASN A 3 6.38 -68.59 49.99
CA ASN A 3 6.67 -67.40 49.18
C ASN A 3 5.71 -67.07 48.03
N THR A 4 5.15 -65.85 48.06
CA THR A 4 4.82 -65.14 46.83
C THR A 4 5.32 -63.70 46.95
N LEU A 5 6.10 -63.35 45.93
CA LEU A 5 6.88 -62.14 45.76
C LEU A 5 6.03 -60.86 45.64
N LEU A 6 6.69 -59.77 46.04
CA LEU A 6 6.46 -58.39 45.61
C LEU A 6 5.98 -58.28 44.16
N PHE A 7 5.03 -57.37 43.92
CA PHE A 7 5.19 -56.37 42.86
C PHE A 7 4.62 -55.04 43.33
N LEU A 8 5.52 -54.08 43.57
CA LEU A 8 5.24 -52.65 43.61
C LEU A 8 4.49 -52.27 42.32
N LEU A 9 3.35 -51.61 42.44
CA LEU A 9 2.79 -50.83 41.35
C LEU A 9 2.62 -49.39 41.83
N VAL A 10 3.39 -48.55 41.16
CA VAL A 10 3.70 -47.16 41.42
C VAL A 10 2.44 -46.31 41.37
N LEU A 11 2.21 -45.54 42.44
CA LEU A 11 1.32 -44.39 42.48
C LEU A 11 1.81 -43.34 41.47
N LEU A 12 1.10 -43.20 40.35
CA LEU A 12 1.22 -42.02 39.50
C LEU A 12 0.35 -40.90 40.08
N PRO A 13 0.88 -39.68 40.29
CA PRO A 13 0.06 -38.55 40.68
C PRO A 13 -0.84 -38.15 39.51
N LEU A 14 -2.13 -38.04 39.83
CA LEU A 14 -3.18 -37.47 39.00
C LEU A 14 -2.80 -36.01 38.67
N VAL A 15 -2.38 -35.75 37.43
CA VAL A 15 -2.16 -34.40 36.93
C VAL A 15 -3.52 -33.75 36.73
N GLU A 16 -3.89 -32.85 37.64
CA GLU A 16 -5.00 -31.91 37.45
C GLU A 16 -4.66 -30.98 36.27
N VAL A 17 -5.28 -31.26 35.12
CA VAL A 17 -5.31 -30.35 33.98
C VAL A 17 -6.18 -29.16 34.38
N GLY A 18 -5.52 -28.10 34.86
CA GLY A 18 -6.14 -26.79 35.05
C GLY A 18 -6.77 -26.32 33.74
N ALA A 19 -8.10 -26.23 33.75
CA ALA A 19 -8.87 -25.67 32.66
C ALA A 19 -8.52 -24.18 32.50
N GLU A 20 -7.69 -23.84 31.50
CA GLU A 20 -7.54 -22.47 31.05
C GLU A 20 -8.90 -21.92 30.59
N PRO A 21 -9.30 -20.71 31.02
CA PRO A 21 -10.50 -20.09 30.52
C PRO A 21 -10.29 -19.78 29.03
N GLN A 22 -11.06 -20.45 28.18
CA GLN A 22 -11.14 -20.15 26.76
C GLN A 22 -11.44 -18.65 26.60
N LYS A 23 -10.43 -17.88 26.18
CA LYS A 23 -10.65 -16.49 25.76
C LYS A 23 -11.58 -16.55 24.55
N ALA A 24 -12.81 -16.08 24.75
CA ALA A 24 -13.87 -16.11 23.77
C ALA A 24 -13.35 -15.60 22.42
N ILE A 25 -13.34 -16.49 21.42
CA ILE A 25 -13.13 -16.10 20.03
C ILE A 25 -14.32 -15.20 19.69
N PRO A 26 -14.11 -13.92 19.32
CA PRO A 26 -15.22 -13.06 18.96
C PRO A 26 -15.94 -13.68 17.76
N THR A 27 -17.19 -14.08 17.97
CA THR A 27 -18.06 -14.55 16.91
C THR A 27 -18.14 -13.46 15.84
N TRP A 28 -17.91 -13.82 14.58
CA TRP A 28 -17.98 -12.91 13.41
C TRP A 28 -19.27 -12.07 13.35
N SER A 29 -20.32 -12.50 14.04
CA SER A 29 -21.58 -11.80 14.25
C SER A 29 -21.43 -10.40 14.91
N ALA A 30 -20.39 -10.16 15.72
CA ALA A 30 -20.19 -8.88 16.41
C ALA A 30 -19.57 -7.74 15.56
N LEU A 31 -19.19 -8.01 14.30
CA LEU A 31 -18.63 -6.99 13.38
C LEU A 31 -19.69 -6.40 12.42
N ALA A 32 -20.96 -6.74 12.58
CA ALA A 32 -22.01 -6.51 11.58
C ALA A 32 -22.74 -5.15 11.65
N THR A 33 -22.17 -4.15 12.31
CA THR A 33 -22.62 -2.74 12.20
C THR A 33 -21.58 -1.87 11.51
N ARG A 34 -20.92 -2.39 10.48
CA ARG A 34 -20.35 -1.49 9.47
C ARG A 34 -21.53 -0.83 8.75
N PRO A 35 -21.70 0.50 8.79
CA PRO A 35 -22.74 1.16 8.03
C PRO A 35 -22.55 0.77 6.57
N LYS A 36 -23.60 0.19 5.96
CA LYS A 36 -23.59 -0.12 4.53
C LYS A 36 -23.35 1.22 3.82
N PRO A 37 -22.24 1.36 3.10
CA PRO A 37 -21.90 2.65 2.51
C PRO A 37 -23.02 3.05 1.56
N THR A 38 -23.70 4.14 1.89
CA THR A 38 -24.75 4.71 1.08
C THR A 38 -24.12 5.10 -0.26
N GLY A 39 -24.73 4.70 -1.38
CA GLY A 39 -24.09 4.69 -2.70
C GLY A 39 -23.46 6.02 -3.17
N MET A 40 -23.82 7.16 -2.57
CA MET A 40 -23.23 8.47 -2.87
C MET A 40 -21.86 8.73 -2.21
N ASP A 41 -21.55 8.11 -1.06
CA ASP A 41 -20.27 8.34 -0.37
C ASP A 41 -19.12 7.48 -0.92
N PHE A 42 -19.44 6.32 -1.49
CA PHE A 42 -18.43 5.49 -2.15
C PHE A 42 -17.83 6.22 -3.35
N GLU A 43 -18.65 6.70 -4.29
CA GLU A 43 -18.17 7.43 -5.47
C GLU A 43 -17.26 8.62 -5.11
N LYS A 44 -17.56 9.34 -4.03
CA LYS A 44 -16.73 10.43 -3.49
C LYS A 44 -15.43 9.92 -2.82
N GLN A 45 -15.50 8.88 -1.99
CA GLN A 45 -14.31 8.28 -1.36
C GLN A 45 -13.36 7.63 -2.37
N PHE A 46 -13.88 7.04 -3.46
CA PHE A 46 -13.07 6.45 -4.52
C PHE A 46 -12.45 7.51 -5.43
N ARG A 47 -13.18 8.58 -5.76
CA ARG A 47 -12.62 9.72 -6.52
C ARG A 47 -11.39 10.32 -5.86
N ASN A 48 -11.30 10.29 -4.53
CA ASN A 48 -10.15 10.87 -3.84
C ASN A 48 -8.88 9.99 -3.89
N ARG A 49 -8.99 8.68 -4.18
CA ARG A 49 -7.84 7.76 -4.12
C ARG A 49 -7.04 7.66 -5.43
N TYR A 50 -7.67 8.02 -6.54
CA TYR A 50 -7.12 7.81 -7.86
C TYR A 50 -7.04 9.12 -8.64
N LYS A 51 -6.17 9.12 -9.63
CA LYS A 51 -6.11 10.09 -10.71
C LYS A 51 -6.25 9.33 -12.03
N TYR A 52 -6.55 10.06 -13.08
CA TYR A 52 -6.62 9.52 -14.43
C TYR A 52 -5.47 10.07 -15.25
N LEU A 53 -4.73 9.19 -15.91
CA LEU A 53 -3.86 9.61 -17.00
C LEU A 53 -4.69 9.61 -18.28
N VAL A 54 -4.67 10.71 -19.01
CA VAL A 54 -5.47 10.95 -20.21
C VAL A 54 -4.53 11.15 -21.39
N SER A 55 -4.89 10.59 -22.53
CA SER A 55 -4.20 10.76 -23.80
C SER A 55 -5.21 10.71 -24.94
N LYS A 56 -5.53 11.86 -25.53
CA LYS A 56 -6.49 12.03 -26.64
C LYS A 56 -7.82 11.28 -26.47
N GLU A 57 -7.85 9.99 -26.80
CA GLU A 57 -9.02 9.12 -26.77
C GLU A 57 -8.97 8.04 -25.66
N PHE A 58 -7.85 7.88 -24.97
CA PHE A 58 -7.65 6.85 -23.95
C PHE A 58 -7.45 7.47 -22.57
N CYS A 59 -7.93 6.79 -21.54
CA CYS A 59 -7.52 7.06 -20.18
C CYS A 59 -7.22 5.78 -19.40
N THR A 60 -6.40 5.90 -18.37
CA THR A 60 -6.17 4.84 -17.40
C THR A 60 -6.19 5.39 -15.98
N ARG A 61 -6.56 4.54 -15.02
CA ARG A 61 -6.69 4.93 -13.62
C ARG A 61 -5.40 4.59 -12.88
N VAL A 62 -4.84 5.55 -12.17
CA VAL A 62 -3.61 5.40 -11.36
C VAL A 62 -3.82 5.89 -9.93
N PRO A 63 -3.14 5.34 -8.91
CA PRO A 63 -3.23 5.83 -7.54
C PRO A 63 -2.67 7.27 -7.37
N ARG A 64 -3.24 8.06 -6.45
CA ARG A 64 -2.96 9.50 -6.28
C ARG A 64 -1.52 9.87 -5.86
N GLN A 65 -0.69 8.90 -5.49
CA GLN A 65 0.75 9.10 -5.22
C GLN A 65 1.63 8.11 -5.99
N SER A 66 1.16 7.65 -7.14
CA SER A 66 1.96 6.82 -8.04
C SER A 66 2.84 7.64 -8.97
N ILE A 67 2.58 8.95 -9.12
CA ILE A 67 3.36 9.82 -10.00
C ILE A 67 4.65 10.23 -9.27
N LEU A 68 5.80 9.75 -9.76
CA LEU A 68 7.12 10.05 -9.20
C LEU A 68 7.72 11.33 -9.78
N HIS A 69 7.43 11.62 -11.04
CA HIS A 69 7.88 12.83 -11.72
C HIS A 69 6.80 13.29 -12.70
N LEU A 70 6.43 14.57 -12.62
CA LEU A 70 5.44 15.21 -13.48
C LEU A 70 6.02 16.50 -14.07
N PRO A 71 6.57 16.43 -15.29
CA PRO A 71 6.97 17.62 -16.04
C PRO A 71 5.76 18.54 -16.30
N ASP A 72 5.99 19.86 -16.34
CA ASP A 72 4.92 20.86 -16.52
C ASP A 72 4.14 20.66 -17.81
N GLN A 73 4.82 20.26 -18.89
CA GLN A 73 4.23 19.95 -20.19
C GLN A 73 3.20 18.80 -20.18
N TYR A 74 3.19 17.96 -19.14
CA TYR A 74 2.27 16.82 -19.02
C TYR A 74 1.26 16.96 -17.88
N ARG A 75 1.16 18.13 -17.22
CA ARG A 75 0.17 18.35 -16.15
C ARG A 75 -1.25 18.14 -16.64
N GLU A 76 -1.56 18.55 -17.86
CA GLU A 76 -2.89 18.40 -18.48
C GLU A 76 -3.25 16.93 -18.75
N MET A 77 -2.26 16.05 -18.86
CA MET A 77 -2.48 14.61 -19.03
C MET A 77 -2.92 13.94 -17.73
N VAL A 78 -2.95 14.66 -16.59
CA VAL A 78 -3.38 14.15 -15.30
C VAL A 78 -4.72 14.80 -14.92
N ALA A 79 -5.79 14.02 -14.92
CA ALA A 79 -7.15 14.49 -14.63
C ALA A 79 -7.74 13.88 -13.36
N ASP A 80 -8.71 14.57 -12.77
CA ASP A 80 -9.52 14.08 -11.65
C ASP A 80 -10.69 13.19 -12.10
N ALA A 81 -11.07 13.28 -13.38
CA ALA A 81 -12.15 12.52 -13.98
C ALA A 81 -11.65 11.78 -15.23
N PRO A 82 -12.21 10.60 -15.54
CA PRO A 82 -11.88 9.89 -16.76
C PRO A 82 -12.29 10.71 -17.98
N GLN A 83 -11.42 10.74 -18.99
CA GLN A 83 -11.70 11.37 -20.28
C GLN A 83 -11.35 10.37 -21.39
N GLY A 84 -12.30 10.12 -22.29
CA GLY A 84 -12.15 9.11 -23.33
C GLY A 84 -12.36 7.67 -22.83
N ARG A 85 -11.94 6.70 -23.64
CA ARG A 85 -12.11 5.26 -23.39
C ARG A 85 -11.13 4.78 -22.34
N GLN A 86 -11.64 4.16 -21.28
CA GLN A 86 -10.79 3.55 -20.26
C GLN A 86 -10.11 2.29 -20.82
N VAL A 87 -8.79 2.20 -20.67
CA VAL A 87 -7.95 1.08 -21.10
C VAL A 87 -7.12 0.54 -19.93
N SER A 88 -6.58 -0.66 -20.09
CA SER A 88 -5.68 -1.23 -19.09
C SER A 88 -4.37 -0.44 -18.97
N TRP A 89 -3.69 -0.56 -17.83
CA TRP A 89 -2.40 0.09 -17.61
C TRP A 89 -1.37 -0.30 -18.69
N ILE A 90 -1.30 -1.59 -19.05
CA ILE A 90 -0.33 -2.12 -20.02
C ILE A 90 -0.59 -1.54 -21.42
N GLU A 91 -1.84 -1.47 -21.83
CA GLU A 91 -2.24 -0.85 -23.11
C GLU A 91 -1.92 0.64 -23.11
N PHE A 92 -2.26 1.37 -22.04
CA PHE A 92 -2.00 2.80 -21.92
C PHE A 92 -0.49 3.10 -21.97
N LEU A 93 0.31 2.34 -21.21
CA LEU A 93 1.76 2.48 -21.19
C LEU A 93 2.36 2.20 -22.57
N SER A 94 1.89 1.16 -23.25
CA SER A 94 2.41 0.78 -24.57
C SER A 94 2.08 1.82 -25.65
N ALA A 95 0.90 2.43 -25.59
CA ALA A 95 0.50 3.49 -26.52
C ALA A 95 1.22 4.83 -26.28
N ASN A 96 1.70 5.09 -25.07
CA ASN A 96 2.20 6.41 -24.65
C ASN A 96 3.70 6.43 -24.26
N ARG A 97 4.50 5.45 -24.71
CA ARG A 97 5.93 5.32 -24.34
C ARG A 97 6.83 6.50 -24.70
N SER A 98 6.38 7.40 -25.58
CA SER A 98 7.14 8.60 -25.96
C SER A 98 7.25 9.60 -24.81
N TRP A 99 6.23 9.70 -23.96
CA TRP A 99 6.17 10.67 -22.86
C TRP A 99 5.93 10.03 -21.48
N LEU A 100 5.48 8.78 -21.43
CA LEU A 100 5.22 8.03 -20.22
C LEU A 100 6.24 6.92 -20.01
N ARG A 101 6.84 6.89 -18.82
CA ARG A 101 7.72 5.83 -18.32
C ARG A 101 7.18 5.27 -17.00
N HIS A 102 7.66 4.09 -16.63
CA HIS A 102 7.46 3.56 -15.30
C HIS A 102 8.80 3.28 -14.64
N SER A 103 8.80 3.29 -13.31
CA SER A 103 9.93 2.89 -12.49
C SER A 103 9.44 1.85 -11.49
N GLU A 104 10.07 0.68 -11.53
CA GLU A 104 9.79 -0.36 -10.55
C GLU A 104 10.34 0.09 -9.18
N VAL A 105 9.49 0.03 -8.16
CA VAL A 105 9.83 0.38 -6.78
C VAL A 105 9.81 -0.87 -5.90
N THR A 106 10.59 -0.86 -4.83
CA THR A 106 10.57 -1.97 -3.86
C THR A 106 9.43 -1.81 -2.87
N TRP A 107 9.02 -2.91 -2.24
CA TRP A 107 8.00 -2.89 -1.19
C TRP A 107 8.38 -1.97 -0.01
N SER A 108 9.67 -1.91 0.33
CA SER A 108 10.18 -1.01 1.36
C SER A 108 10.00 0.47 0.99
N GLN A 109 10.14 0.83 -0.28
CA GLN A 109 9.93 2.19 -0.78
C GLN A 109 8.44 2.55 -0.79
N VAL A 110 7.57 1.62 -1.20
CA VAL A 110 6.10 1.78 -1.13
C VAL A 110 5.66 2.13 0.30
N LEU A 111 6.24 1.47 1.31
CA LEU A 111 5.97 1.70 2.72
C LEU A 111 6.69 2.93 3.32
N ALA A 112 7.34 3.76 2.51
CA ALA A 112 8.17 4.90 2.97
C ALA A 112 9.23 4.52 4.01
N LYS A 113 9.72 3.26 3.99
CA LYS A 113 10.83 2.81 4.86
C LYS A 113 12.19 3.14 4.27
N GLN A 114 12.26 3.30 2.96
CA GLN A 114 13.47 3.67 2.23
C GLN A 114 13.16 4.77 1.23
N PRO A 115 14.04 5.79 1.09
CA PRO A 115 13.89 6.80 0.07
C PRO A 115 14.17 6.23 -1.33
N LEU A 116 13.63 6.90 -2.35
CA LEU A 116 14.06 6.68 -3.73
C LEU A 116 15.50 7.17 -3.90
N ALA A 117 16.32 6.39 -4.60
CA ALA A 117 17.71 6.74 -4.88
C ALA A 117 17.77 8.12 -5.57
N LYS A 118 18.73 8.95 -5.15
CA LYS A 118 18.88 10.30 -5.69
C LYS A 118 19.13 10.28 -7.21
N GLU A 119 19.96 9.35 -7.66
CA GLU A 119 20.27 9.13 -9.07
C GLU A 119 19.03 8.83 -9.93
N LEU A 120 18.05 8.09 -9.38
CA LEU A 120 16.79 7.83 -10.09
C LEU A 120 16.00 9.14 -10.29
N ARG A 121 15.93 9.99 -9.26
CA ARG A 121 15.24 11.29 -9.36
C ARG A 121 15.92 12.20 -10.38
N GLU A 122 17.25 12.28 -10.33
CA GLU A 122 18.05 13.07 -11.28
C GLU A 122 17.87 12.55 -12.73
N ASN A 123 17.74 11.24 -12.92
CA ASN A 123 17.46 10.67 -14.24
C ASN A 123 16.05 11.02 -14.74
N PHE A 124 15.05 11.07 -13.87
CA PHE A 124 13.69 11.47 -14.28
C PHE A 124 13.66 12.90 -14.81
N GLU A 125 14.33 13.82 -14.11
CA GLU A 125 14.42 15.23 -14.50
C GLU A 125 15.12 15.42 -15.86
N LYS A 126 16.20 14.66 -16.12
CA LYS A 126 16.93 14.73 -17.40
C LYS A 126 16.10 14.32 -18.60
N HIS A 127 15.23 13.32 -18.44
CA HIS A 127 14.46 12.78 -19.56
C HIS A 127 13.14 13.51 -19.81
N GLY A 128 12.70 14.38 -18.89
CA GLY A 128 11.51 15.21 -19.06
C GLY A 128 10.24 14.41 -19.36
N CYS A 129 10.15 13.17 -18.87
CA CYS A 129 9.01 12.27 -19.10
C CYS A 129 8.18 12.11 -17.82
N LEU A 130 6.88 11.82 -17.96
CA LEU A 130 6.05 11.45 -16.81
C LEU A 130 6.48 10.07 -16.32
N VAL A 131 6.76 9.93 -15.03
CA VAL A 131 7.18 8.65 -14.43
C VAL A 131 6.17 8.17 -13.41
N ILE A 132 5.69 6.94 -13.59
CA ILE A 132 4.79 6.24 -12.66
C ILE A 132 5.54 5.16 -11.88
N ALA A 133 5.32 5.08 -10.57
CA ALA A 133 5.78 4.00 -9.72
C ALA A 133 4.99 2.71 -9.99
N THR A 134 5.70 1.62 -10.25
CA THR A 134 5.11 0.30 -10.41
C THR A 134 5.67 -0.70 -9.41
N TYR A 135 4.85 -1.69 -9.07
CA TYR A 135 5.27 -2.87 -8.34
C TYR A 135 4.61 -4.08 -8.99
N GLN A 136 5.40 -5.07 -9.37
CA GLN A 136 4.98 -6.24 -10.14
C GLN A 136 4.26 -5.85 -11.44
N GLY A 137 4.71 -4.75 -12.08
CA GLY A 137 4.16 -4.25 -13.35
C GLY A 137 2.85 -3.46 -13.24
N GLY A 138 2.28 -3.30 -12.04
CA GLY A 138 1.09 -2.49 -11.80
C GLY A 138 1.40 -1.15 -11.12
N PRO A 139 0.65 -0.07 -11.39
CA PRO A 139 0.88 1.22 -10.75
C PRO A 139 0.52 1.16 -9.26
N VAL A 140 1.41 1.68 -8.41
CA VAL A 140 1.25 1.64 -6.94
C VAL A 140 1.45 3.00 -6.30
N THR A 141 0.81 3.21 -5.16
CA THR A 141 1.03 4.39 -4.31
C THR A 141 2.41 4.29 -3.67
N VAL A 142 3.23 5.33 -3.80
CA VAL A 142 4.47 5.48 -3.03
C VAL A 142 4.27 6.57 -2.00
N LEU A 143 4.43 6.22 -0.73
CA LEU A 143 4.35 7.18 0.34
C LEU A 143 5.60 8.09 0.33
N PRO A 144 5.44 9.40 0.56
CA PRO A 144 6.59 10.28 0.70
C PRO A 144 7.43 9.81 1.90
N PHE A 145 8.74 9.65 1.68
CA PHE A 145 9.67 9.32 2.76
C PHE A 145 9.72 10.50 3.75
N LEU A 146 9.18 10.30 4.95
CA LEU A 146 9.36 11.23 6.07
C LEU A 146 10.72 10.95 6.69
N ASP A 147 11.68 11.83 6.43
CA ASP A 147 12.93 11.85 7.17
C ASP A 147 12.64 12.34 8.59
N LYS A 148 12.62 11.42 9.56
CA LYS A 148 12.37 11.71 10.97
C LYS A 148 13.40 12.68 11.59
N SER A 149 14.50 13.00 10.90
CA SER A 149 15.50 13.95 11.39
C SER A 149 15.16 15.42 11.10
N VAL A 150 14.26 15.69 10.16
CA VAL A 150 13.92 17.07 9.74
C VAL A 150 12.88 17.70 10.68
N ASP A 151 11.98 16.92 11.25
CA ASP A 151 10.92 17.42 12.14
C ASP A 151 11.45 18.01 13.45
N SER A 152 12.59 17.51 13.95
CA SER A 152 13.22 18.06 15.16
C SER A 152 13.78 19.46 14.97
N LYS A 153 14.09 19.87 13.73
CA LYS A 153 14.70 21.18 13.45
C LYS A 153 13.65 22.27 13.18
N VAL A 154 12.43 21.91 12.78
CA VAL A 154 11.37 22.90 12.50
C VAL A 154 10.68 23.39 13.78
N MET A 155 10.72 22.61 14.88
CA MET A 155 10.17 23.07 16.17
C MET A 155 11.09 24.03 16.95
N GLU A 156 12.39 24.09 16.65
CA GLU A 156 13.33 24.99 17.35
C GLU A 156 13.32 26.42 16.80
N VAL A 157 12.98 26.61 15.52
CA VAL A 157 12.99 27.94 14.87
C VAL A 157 11.70 28.73 15.08
N ALA A 158 10.68 28.14 15.72
CA ALA A 158 9.42 28.82 16.02
C ALA A 158 9.41 29.54 17.40
N SER A 159 10.56 29.62 18.08
CA SER A 159 10.70 30.22 19.42
C SER A 159 11.73 31.36 19.51
N GLU A 160 12.25 31.87 18.38
CA GLU A 160 13.11 33.07 18.35
C GLU A 160 12.38 34.31 17.83
#